data_AF-A0A3R9KKZ1-F1
#
_entry.id   AF-A0A3R9KKZ1-F1
#
_cell.length_a   1.000
_cell.length_b   1.000
_cell.length_c   1.000
_cell.angle_alpha   90.00
_cell.angle_beta   90.00
_cell.angle_gamma   90.00
#
_symmetry.space_group_name_H-M   'P 1'
#
loop_
_entity.id
_entity.type
_entity.pdbx_description
1 polymer ?
#
loop_
_entity_poly.entity_id
_entity_poly.type
_entity_poly.pdbx_seq_one_letter_code
_entity_poly.pdbx_strand_id
1 'polypeptide(L)'
;MEVIKPALDYFEALSIPKKYAEEVKEIYMDGGNEIYMNIIPQWDGEDETFDLNELSLSELQQFPNLKEATILSSNFDSVKEIFDVAGIEVDLL
;
A
#
# COMPACT_ATOMS: atom_id res chain seq x y z
N MET A 1 14.61 4.18 -13.14
CA MET A 1 13.41 5.02 -13.36
C MET A 1 13.52 6.26 -12.49
N GLU A 2 12.84 7.37 -12.80
CA GLU A 2 12.99 8.64 -12.07
C GLU A 2 11.71 9.01 -11.31
N VAL A 3 11.87 9.35 -10.02
CA VAL A 3 10.80 9.86 -9.17
C VAL A 3 10.53 11.33 -9.49
N ILE A 4 9.28 11.64 -9.81
CA ILE A 4 8.80 13.01 -9.97
C ILE A 4 8.62 13.61 -8.58
N LYS A 5 9.66 14.26 -8.07
CA LYS A 5 9.68 14.79 -6.70
C LYS A 5 8.47 15.65 -6.32
N PRO A 6 7.97 16.57 -7.19
CA PRO A 6 6.74 17.32 -6.87
C PRO A 6 5.49 16.46 -6.69
N ALA A 7 5.38 15.33 -7.40
CA ALA A 7 4.27 14.41 -7.26
C ALA A 7 4.36 13.62 -5.95
N LEU A 8 5.56 13.12 -5.62
CA LEU A 8 5.82 12.46 -4.34
C LEU A 8 5.50 13.40 -3.16
N ASP A 9 6.01 14.63 -3.20
CA ASP A 9 5.78 15.65 -2.16
C ASP A 9 4.28 15.95 -1.99
N TYR A 10 3.52 15.96 -3.09
CA TYR A 10 2.07 16.15 -3.06
C TYR A 10 1.37 14.99 -2.34
N PHE A 11 1.69 13.74 -2.67
CA PHE A 11 1.07 12.58 -2.03
C PHE A 11 1.48 12.42 -0.56
N GLU A 12 2.74 12.72 -0.21
CA GLU A 12 3.20 12.75 1.19
C GLU A 12 2.45 13.81 2.02
N ALA A 13 2.12 14.96 1.41
CA ALA A 13 1.37 16.03 2.07
C ALA A 13 -0.16 15.83 2.02
N LEU A 14 -0.66 14.85 1.27
CA LEU A 14 -2.09 14.65 1.05
C LEU A 14 -2.77 14.15 2.33
N SER A 15 -3.48 15.05 3.01
CA SER A 15 -4.25 14.69 4.20
C SER A 15 -5.55 13.98 3.81
N ILE A 16 -5.68 12.70 4.19
CA ILE A 16 -6.90 11.93 4.01
C ILE A 16 -7.75 12.00 5.29
N PRO A 17 -9.01 12.49 5.22
CA PRO A 17 -9.88 12.51 6.39
C PRO A 17 -10.13 11.11 6.98
N LYS A 18 -9.92 10.97 8.30
CA LYS A 18 -10.09 9.71 9.04
C LYS A 18 -11.46 9.04 8.83
N LYS A 19 -12.51 9.82 8.58
CA LYS A 19 -13.86 9.29 8.30
C LYS A 19 -13.90 8.32 7.11
N TYR A 20 -12.93 8.41 6.18
CA TYR A 20 -12.87 7.50 5.03
C TYR A 20 -12.21 6.16 5.38
N ALA A 21 -11.51 6.04 6.51
CA ALA A 21 -10.90 4.77 6.90
C ALA A 21 -11.95 3.69 7.18
N GLU A 22 -13.16 4.09 7.58
CA GLU A 22 -14.32 3.20 7.73
C GLU A 22 -14.83 2.67 6.38
N GLU A 23 -14.53 3.33 5.27
CA GLU A 23 -14.99 2.92 3.93
C GLU A 23 -14.02 1.94 3.25
N VAL A 24 -12.79 1.81 3.77
CA VAL A 24 -11.77 0.92 3.22
C VAL A 24 -12.07 -0.52 3.62
N LYS A 25 -12.34 -1.36 2.61
CA LYS A 25 -12.62 -2.79 2.78
C LYS A 25 -11.54 -3.70 2.21
N GLU A 26 -10.85 -3.20 1.20
CA GLU A 26 -9.81 -3.89 0.44
C GLU A 26 -8.70 -2.90 0.11
N ILE A 27 -7.46 -3.39 0.13
CA ILE A 27 -6.29 -2.72 -0.45
C ILE A 27 -5.80 -3.56 -1.62
N TYR A 28 -5.65 -2.96 -2.80
CA TYR A 28 -5.18 -3.67 -3.98
C TYR A 28 -4.02 -2.91 -4.63
N MET A 29 -2.80 -3.44 -4.46
CA MET A 29 -1.59 -2.93 -5.09
C MET A 29 -1.39 -3.64 -6.42
N ASP A 30 -1.20 -2.88 -7.50
CA ASP A 30 -0.92 -3.40 -8.85
C ASP A 30 0.00 -2.45 -9.60
N GLY A 31 0.98 -2.99 -10.33
CA GLY A 31 1.95 -2.22 -11.10
C GLY A 31 1.32 -1.17 -12.03
N GLY A 32 0.12 -1.45 -12.54
CA GLY A 32 -0.67 -0.57 -13.40
C GLY A 32 -1.50 0.49 -12.69
N ASN A 33 -1.46 0.59 -11.35
CA ASN A 33 -2.20 1.62 -10.62
C ASN A 33 -1.66 3.03 -10.96
N GLU A 34 -2.59 3.95 -11.28
CA GLU A 34 -2.24 5.31 -11.73
C GLU A 34 -1.36 6.09 -10.74
N ILE A 35 -1.49 5.84 -9.43
CA ILE A 35 -0.68 6.51 -8.42
C ILE A 35 0.82 6.27 -8.61
N TYR A 36 1.21 5.06 -9.01
CA TYR A 36 2.61 4.71 -9.24
C TYR A 36 3.14 5.43 -10.49
N MET A 37 2.35 5.49 -11.57
CA MET A 37 2.69 6.25 -12.77
C MET A 37 2.70 7.78 -12.54
N ASN A 38 1.92 8.30 -11.60
CA ASN A 38 1.99 9.71 -11.22
C ASN A 38 3.31 10.06 -10.52
N ILE A 39 3.88 9.12 -9.74
CA ILE A 39 5.14 9.30 -9.01
C ILE A 39 6.35 8.93 -9.89
N ILE A 40 6.26 7.86 -10.66
CA ILE A 40 7.30 7.33 -11.56
C ILE A 40 6.63 6.93 -12.90
N PRO A 41 6.49 7.86 -13.88
CA PRO A 41 5.75 7.60 -15.13
C PRO A 41 6.26 6.46 -16.01
N GLN A 42 7.50 6.03 -15.78
CA GLN A 42 8.14 4.94 -16.53
C GLN A 42 8.26 3.67 -15.68
N TRP A 43 7.58 3.59 -14.53
CA TRP A 43 7.59 2.37 -13.72
C TRP A 43 6.79 1.28 -14.41
N ASP A 44 7.47 0.15 -14.63
CA ASP A 44 6.94 -1.02 -15.33
C ASP A 44 6.54 -2.15 -14.36
N GLY A 45 6.71 -1.93 -13.05
CA GLY A 45 6.38 -2.93 -12.03
C GLY A 45 7.46 -4.01 -11.83
N GLU A 46 8.62 -3.91 -12.50
CA GLU A 46 9.65 -4.96 -12.46
C GLU A 46 10.64 -4.84 -11.29
N ASP A 47 10.49 -3.83 -10.43
CA ASP A 47 11.34 -3.65 -9.24
C ASP A 47 10.54 -3.38 -7.95
N GLU A 48 11.26 -3.41 -6.84
CA GLU A 48 10.75 -3.36 -5.45
C GLU A 48 10.41 -1.93 -4.98
N THR A 49 10.35 -0.94 -5.89
CA THR A 49 10.26 0.48 -5.52
C THR A 49 9.03 0.81 -4.67
N PHE A 50 7.91 0.13 -4.90
CA PHE A 50 6.65 0.33 -4.18
C PHE A 50 6.31 -0.80 -3.22
N ASP A 51 7.27 -1.67 -2.88
CA ASP A 51 7.03 -2.77 -1.96
C ASP A 51 6.59 -2.30 -0.58
N LEU A 52 5.53 -2.93 -0.06
CA LEU A 52 5.11 -2.80 1.31
C LEU A 52 5.85 -3.84 2.17
N ASN A 53 7.04 -3.47 2.65
CA ASN A 53 7.89 -4.33 3.47
C ASN A 53 7.88 -3.99 4.96
N GLU A 54 7.30 -2.84 5.33
CA GLU A 54 7.21 -2.36 6.70
C GLU A 54 5.80 -1.86 6.98
N LEU A 55 5.16 -2.44 8.00
CA LEU A 55 3.90 -1.94 8.56
C LEU A 55 3.83 -2.35 10.04
N SER A 56 2.88 -1.77 10.76
CA SER A 56 2.56 -2.11 12.15
C SER A 56 1.11 -2.55 12.28
N LEU A 57 0.83 -3.34 13.32
CA LEU A 57 -0.55 -3.70 13.68
C LEU A 57 -1.42 -2.46 13.93
N SER A 58 -0.85 -1.42 14.54
CA SER A 58 -1.55 -0.16 14.79
C SER A 58 -1.94 0.58 13.51
N GLU A 59 -1.19 0.42 12.42
CA GLU A 59 -1.54 1.03 11.14
C GLU A 59 -2.74 0.34 10.51
N LEU A 60 -2.76 -1.01 10.50
CA LEU A 60 -3.91 -1.77 9.99
C LEU A 60 -5.19 -1.52 10.80
N GLN A 61 -5.06 -1.40 12.12
CA GLN A 61 -6.20 -1.15 13.01
C GLN A 61 -6.88 0.21 12.80
N GLN A 62 -6.28 1.13 12.03
CA GLN A 62 -6.95 2.36 11.61
C GLN A 62 -8.09 2.12 10.60
N PHE A 63 -8.11 0.96 9.94
CA PHE A 63 -9.12 0.57 8.94
C PHE A 63 -10.04 -0.53 9.49
N PRO A 64 -11.08 -0.19 10.26
CA PRO A 64 -11.88 -1.19 10.98
C PRO A 64 -12.62 -2.17 10.08
N ASN A 65 -12.86 -1.80 8.81
CA ASN A 65 -13.60 -2.58 7.84
C ASN A 65 -12.71 -3.25 6.79
N LEU A 66 -11.38 -3.10 6.86
CA LEU A 66 -10.43 -3.81 5.99
C LEU A 66 -10.50 -5.32 6.27
N LYS A 67 -10.65 -6.12 5.22
CA LYS A 67 -10.77 -7.58 5.31
C LYS A 67 -9.78 -8.32 4.43
N GLU A 68 -9.42 -7.74 3.31
CA GLU A 68 -8.51 -8.37 2.35
C GLU A 68 -7.51 -7.36 1.80
N ALA A 69 -6.33 -7.84 1.42
CA ALA A 69 -5.32 -7.05 0.76
C ALA A 69 -4.54 -7.89 -0.27
N THR A 70 -4.25 -7.29 -1.42
CA THR A 70 -3.25 -7.80 -2.37
C THR A 70 -2.10 -6.80 -2.39
N ILE A 71 -0.88 -7.25 -2.05
CA ILE A 71 0.27 -6.37 -1.85
C ILE A 71 1.46 -6.76 -2.74
N LEU A 72 2.30 -5.78 -3.04
CA LEU A 72 3.65 -6.01 -3.57
C LEU A 72 4.62 -6.04 -2.37
N SER A 73 5.47 -7.06 -2.28
CA SER A 73 6.45 -7.18 -1.20
C SER A 73 7.54 -8.20 -1.51
N SER A 74 8.80 -7.78 -1.44
CA SER A 74 9.97 -8.65 -1.41
C SER A 74 10.21 -9.30 -0.02
N ASN A 75 9.46 -8.90 1.00
CA ASN A 75 9.51 -9.43 2.37
C ASN A 75 8.13 -9.95 2.86
N PHE A 76 7.39 -10.60 1.96
CA PHE A 76 6.00 -11.00 2.18
C PHE A 76 5.76 -11.77 3.48
N ASP A 77 6.62 -12.73 3.82
CA ASP A 77 6.46 -13.55 5.02
C ASP A 77 6.40 -12.70 6.30
N SER A 78 7.28 -11.69 6.42
CA SER A 78 7.32 -10.83 7.61
C SER A 78 6.09 -9.95 7.74
N VAL A 79 5.62 -9.39 6.61
CA VAL A 79 4.45 -8.51 6.62
C VAL A 79 3.16 -9.30 6.80
N LYS A 80 3.09 -10.52 6.25
CA LYS A 80 1.95 -11.42 6.39
C LYS A 80 1.63 -11.73 7.85
N GLU A 81 2.64 -11.92 8.71
CA GLU A 81 2.41 -12.16 10.14
C GLU A 81 1.60 -11.03 10.80
N ILE A 82 1.77 -9.79 10.34
CA ILE A 82 1.07 -8.61 10.88
C ILE A 82 -0.38 -8.58 10.40
N PHE A 83 -0.64 -8.92 9.14
CA PHE A 83 -1.99 -9.09 8.59
C PHE A 83 -2.75 -10.23 9.28
N ASP A 84 -2.07 -11.36 9.52
CA ASP A 84 -2.65 -12.52 10.21
C ASP A 84 -3.08 -12.15 11.64
N VAL A 85 -2.25 -11.40 12.38
CA VAL A 85 -2.60 -10.89 13.73
C VAL A 85 -3.76 -9.90 13.68
N ALA A 86 -3.87 -9.10 12.62
CA ALA A 86 -4.97 -8.17 12.40
C ALA A 86 -6.28 -8.86 11.97
N GLY A 87 -6.21 -10.14 11.57
CA GLY A 87 -7.36 -10.88 11.03
C GLY A 87 -7.78 -10.39 9.64
N ILE A 88 -6.81 -10.02 8.81
CA ILE A 88 -6.98 -9.56 7.43
C ILE A 88 -6.34 -10.59 6.50
N GLU A 89 -7.08 -11.04 5.49
CA GLU A 89 -6.55 -11.94 4.46
C GLU A 89 -5.59 -11.17 3.56
N VAL A 90 -4.41 -11.73 3.27
CA VAL A 90 -3.42 -11.05 2.43
C VAL A 90 -2.80 -12.00 1.42
N ASP A 91 -2.75 -11.55 0.17
CA ASP A 91 -2.12 -12.22 -0.96
C ASP A 91 -0.94 -11.38 -1.49
N LEU A 92 0.08 -12.08 -1.98
CA LEU A 92 1.19 -11.48 -2.73
C LEU A 92 0.81 -11.42 -4.21
N LEU A 93 1.00 -10.25 -4.84
CA LEU A 93 0.83 -10.09 -6.28
C LEU A 93 1.99 -10.68 -7.09
#